data_AF-A0A2S9FI50-F1
#
_entry.id   AF-A0A2S9FI50-F1
#
_cell.length_a   1.000
_cell.length_b   1.000
_cell.length_c   1.000
_cell.angle_alpha   90.00
_cell.angle_beta   90.00
_cell.angle_gamma   90.00
#
_symmetry.space_group_name_H-M   'P 1'
#
loop_
_entity.id
_entity.type
_entity.pdbx_description
1 polymer ?
#
loop_
_entity_poly.entity_id
_entity_poly.type
_entity_poly.pdbx_seq_one_letter_code
_entity_poly.pdbx_strand_id
1 'polypeptide(L)'
;MASVLTVNTAAAPINLGTRRSGIDKRPSDEPLTVRAPGPRKGGLGSGVVGDSVCDRKHHGGDDQALYAYGREDLDRWEGELGRELNNGMFGENLTTSGVD
;
A
#
# COMPACT_ATOMS: atom_id res chain seq x y z
N MET A 1 -6.74 20.51 -5.53
CA MET A 1 -6.34 20.53 -4.11
C MET A 1 -5.88 19.13 -3.77
N ALA A 2 -4.77 18.99 -3.07
CA ALA A 2 -4.26 17.67 -2.69
C ALA A 2 -5.24 16.95 -1.76
N SER A 3 -5.51 15.68 -2.01
CA SER A 3 -6.34 14.83 -1.14
C SER A 3 -5.91 13.36 -1.15
N VAL A 4 -6.33 12.62 -0.11
CA VAL A 4 -6.30 11.17 -0.10
C VAL A 4 -7.67 10.70 -0.60
N LEU A 5 -7.69 9.95 -1.70
CA LEU A 5 -8.91 9.40 -2.29
C LEU A 5 -9.37 8.14 -1.55
N THR A 6 -8.44 7.23 -1.29
CA THR A 6 -8.71 6.00 -0.55
C THR A 6 -7.53 5.64 0.34
N VAL A 7 -7.84 4.88 1.37
CA VAL A 7 -6.86 4.22 2.21
C VAL A 7 -6.95 2.71 1.98
N ASN A 8 -5.82 2.05 1.75
CA ASN A 8 -5.80 0.67 1.27
C ASN A 8 -4.94 -0.23 2.15
N THR A 9 -5.36 -1.49 2.33
CA THR A 9 -4.61 -2.52 3.05
C THR A 9 -4.73 -3.89 2.42
N ALA A 10 -3.78 -4.77 2.73
CA ALA A 10 -3.83 -6.20 2.47
C ALA A 10 -3.88 -6.96 3.80
N ALA A 11 -5.08 -7.09 4.38
CA ALA A 11 -5.26 -7.83 5.64
C ALA A 11 -4.88 -9.31 5.52
N ALA A 12 -5.10 -9.90 4.34
CA ALA A 12 -4.66 -11.24 4.00
C ALA A 12 -3.74 -11.17 2.76
N PRO A 13 -2.46 -11.54 2.87
CA PRO A 13 -1.57 -11.52 1.73
C PRO A 13 -1.93 -12.63 0.75
N ILE A 14 -1.78 -12.36 -0.54
CA ILE A 14 -1.99 -13.36 -1.59
C ILE A 14 -0.91 -14.44 -1.52
N ASN A 15 -1.32 -15.70 -1.75
CA ASN A 15 -0.42 -16.84 -1.80
C ASN A 15 0.04 -17.07 -3.25
N LEU A 16 1.34 -16.98 -3.48
CA LEU A 16 2.00 -17.18 -4.78
C LEU A 16 2.77 -18.52 -4.82
N GLY A 17 2.30 -19.51 -4.07
CA GLY A 17 2.94 -20.82 -3.92
C GLY A 17 4.06 -20.78 -2.89
N THR A 18 5.29 -20.50 -3.33
CA THR A 18 6.48 -20.47 -2.44
C THR A 18 6.65 -19.15 -1.69
N ARG A 19 5.86 -18.13 -2.03
CA ARG A 19 5.92 -16.78 -1.44
C ARG A 19 4.53 -16.27 -1.13
N ARG A 20 4.46 -15.28 -0.24
CA ARG A 20 3.27 -14.47 0.01
C ARG A 20 3.56 -13.02 -0.37
N SER A 21 2.54 -12.30 -0.80
CA SER A 21 2.66 -10.87 -1.13
C SER A 21 1.51 -10.06 -0.54
N GLY A 22 1.83 -8.90 0.03
CA GLY A 22 0.84 -7.90 0.45
C GLY A 22 0.57 -6.85 -0.63
N ILE A 23 0.94 -7.13 -1.89
CA ILE A 23 0.83 -6.15 -3.00
C ILE A 23 -0.61 -5.87 -3.41
N ASP A 24 -1.51 -6.85 -3.31
CA ASP A 24 -2.94 -6.69 -3.62
C ASP A 24 -3.64 -5.98 -2.45
N LYS A 25 -3.41 -4.67 -2.30
CA LYS A 25 -4.14 -3.85 -1.33
C LYS A 25 -5.45 -3.40 -1.94
N ARG A 26 -6.49 -3.35 -1.12
CA ARG A 26 -7.82 -2.91 -1.52
C ARG A 26 -8.29 -1.74 -0.66
N PRO A 27 -9.14 -0.86 -1.21
CA PRO A 27 -9.75 0.20 -0.43
C PRO A 27 -10.43 -0.34 0.83
N SER A 28 -10.22 0.35 1.94
CA SER A 28 -10.88 0.10 3.21
C SER A 28 -12.03 1.08 3.40
N ASP A 29 -13.18 0.58 3.85
CA ASP A 29 -14.30 1.41 4.28
C ASP A 29 -14.06 2.04 5.66
N GLU A 30 -13.08 1.53 6.40
CA GLU A 30 -12.69 2.00 7.73
C GLU A 30 -11.37 2.78 7.71
N PRO A 31 -11.17 3.74 8.64
CA PRO A 31 -9.90 4.44 8.79
C PRO A 31 -8.73 3.49 9.11
N LEU A 32 -7.54 3.83 8.63
CA LEU A 32 -6.32 3.09 8.97
C LEU A 32 -5.69 3.63 10.24
N THR A 33 -5.40 2.73 11.18
CA THR A 33 -4.57 3.07 12.33
C THR A 33 -3.10 3.01 11.93
N VAL A 34 -2.44 4.17 11.97
CA VAL A 34 -1.01 4.32 11.65
C VAL A 34 -0.19 4.45 12.94
N ARG A 35 0.95 3.76 12.99
CA ARG A 35 1.93 3.89 14.07
C ARG A 35 3.35 3.76 13.52
N ALA A 36 4.32 4.28 14.25
CA ALA A 36 5.73 3.99 13.98
C ALA A 36 5.96 2.46 14.05
N PRO A 37 6.43 1.81 12.97
CA PRO A 37 6.80 0.41 13.03
C PRO A 37 8.15 0.18 13.73
N GLY A 38 8.94 1.23 13.97
CA GLY A 38 10.30 1.12 14.48
C GLY A 38 11.30 0.74 13.38
N PRO A 39 12.51 0.27 13.73
CA PRO A 39 13.53 -0.08 12.74
C PRO A 39 13.10 -1.25 11.85
N ARG A 40 13.57 -1.26 10.60
CA ARG A 40 13.26 -2.33 9.62
C ARG A 40 13.55 -3.74 10.18
N LYS A 41 14.69 -3.91 10.84
CA LYS A 41 15.05 -5.15 11.55
C LYS A 41 14.61 -5.05 13.00
N GLY A 42 13.84 -6.03 13.48
CA GLY A 42 13.40 -6.12 14.87
C GLY A 42 12.21 -5.23 15.24
N GLY A 43 11.75 -4.33 14.35
CA GLY A 43 10.54 -3.55 14.55
C GLY A 43 9.25 -4.37 14.45
N LEU A 44 8.14 -3.67 14.39
CA LEU A 44 6.79 -4.21 14.41
C LEU A 44 6.26 -4.56 12.99
N GLY A 45 7.06 -4.35 11.95
CA GLY A 45 6.68 -4.66 10.57
C GLY A 45 5.98 -3.49 9.87
N SER A 46 4.69 -3.64 9.58
CA SER A 46 3.91 -2.59 8.93
C SER A 46 3.70 -1.38 9.84
N GLY A 47 3.72 -0.18 9.26
CA GLY A 47 3.29 1.06 9.92
C GLY A 47 1.76 1.19 9.96
N VAL A 48 1.04 0.43 9.13
CA VAL A 48 -0.43 0.32 9.17
C VAL A 48 -0.82 -0.94 9.93
N VAL A 49 -1.60 -0.78 10.99
CA VAL A 49 -2.08 -1.90 11.79
C VAL A 49 -3.00 -2.78 10.94
N GLY A 50 -2.70 -4.08 10.89
CA GLY A 50 -3.46 -5.06 10.10
C GLY A 50 -2.98 -5.22 8.64
N ASP A 51 -2.09 -4.36 8.15
CA ASP A 51 -1.54 -4.49 6.79
C ASP A 51 -0.36 -5.47 6.72
N SER A 52 -0.23 -6.17 5.59
CA SER A 52 0.75 -7.24 5.42
C SER A 52 2.05 -6.77 4.75
N VAL A 53 3.16 -6.91 5.47
CA VAL A 53 4.53 -6.79 4.92
C VAL A 53 5.21 -8.15 4.94
N CYS A 54 5.29 -8.82 3.77
CA CYS A 54 5.70 -10.23 3.69
C CYS A 54 7.22 -10.44 3.71
N ASP A 55 8.01 -9.55 3.10
CA ASP A 55 9.48 -9.62 3.12
C ASP A 55 10.08 -8.49 3.97
N ARG A 56 10.19 -8.76 5.27
CA ARG A 56 10.70 -7.81 6.26
C ARG A 56 12.22 -7.63 6.22
N LYS A 57 12.93 -8.35 5.35
CA LYS A 57 14.37 -8.12 5.14
C LYS A 57 14.58 -6.82 4.35
N HIS A 58 13.70 -6.56 3.39
CA HIS A 58 13.82 -5.43 2.45
C HIS A 58 12.75 -4.36 2.64
N HIS A 59 11.59 -4.70 3.22
CA HIS A 59 10.46 -3.79 3.36
C HIS A 59 10.13 -3.46 4.81
N GLY A 60 9.60 -2.25 5.00
CA GLY A 60 9.13 -1.73 6.28
C GLY A 60 10.22 -0.98 7.05
N GLY A 61 9.89 -0.70 8.31
CA GLY A 61 10.64 0.25 9.13
C GLY A 61 10.10 1.67 9.01
N ASP A 62 10.55 2.57 9.87
CA ASP A 62 9.99 3.93 9.98
C ASP A 62 10.02 4.71 8.65
N ASP A 63 11.10 4.56 7.87
CA ASP A 63 11.24 5.20 6.54
C ASP A 63 10.31 4.61 5.46
N GLN A 64 9.67 3.47 5.73
CA GLN A 64 8.76 2.77 4.82
C GLN A 64 7.46 2.39 5.55
N ALA A 65 7.01 3.23 6.48
CA ALA A 65 5.84 2.98 7.31
C ALA A 65 4.51 3.05 6.52
N LEU A 66 4.47 3.92 5.51
CA LEU A 66 3.36 4.13 4.59
C LEU A 66 3.90 4.24 3.17
N TYR A 67 3.13 3.75 2.21
CA TYR A 67 3.38 3.97 0.79
C TYR A 67 2.22 4.77 0.19
N ALA A 68 2.53 5.83 -0.56
CA ALA A 68 1.55 6.66 -1.24
C ALA A 68 1.79 6.60 -2.76
N TYR A 69 0.72 6.62 -3.53
CA TYR A 69 0.77 6.63 -5.00
C TYR A 69 -0.33 7.54 -5.56
N GLY A 70 -0.01 8.28 -6.62
CA GLY A 70 -0.93 9.21 -7.27
C GLY A 70 -1.97 8.49 -8.13
N ARG A 71 -3.21 8.97 -8.11
CA ARG A 71 -4.27 8.51 -9.01
C ARG A 71 -3.97 8.90 -10.46
N GLU A 72 -3.25 10.01 -10.65
CA GLU A 72 -2.79 10.51 -11.94
C GLU A 72 -1.97 9.46 -12.71
N ASP A 73 -1.04 8.80 -12.02
CA ASP A 73 -0.20 7.74 -12.59
C ASP A 73 -1.00 6.45 -12.84
N LEU A 74 -1.91 6.09 -11.92
CA LEU A 74 -2.83 4.96 -12.13
C LEU A 74 -3.68 5.17 -13.40
N ASP A 75 -4.24 6.37 -13.58
CA ASP A 75 -5.05 6.73 -14.76
C ASP A 75 -4.22 6.66 -16.05
N ARG A 76 -2.98 7.16 -16.01
CA ARG A 76 -2.06 7.05 -17.15
C ARG A 76 -1.80 5.59 -17.52
N TRP A 77 -1.46 4.75 -16.55
CA TRP A 77 -1.21 3.33 -16.78
C TRP A 77 -2.46 2.56 -17.20
N GLU A 78 -3.63 2.89 -16.66
CA GLU A 78 -4.92 2.33 -17.07
C GLU A 78 -5.17 2.56 -18.57
N GLY A 79 -4.91 3.79 -19.05
CA GLY A 79 -4.97 4.13 -20.47
C GLY A 79 -3.95 3.36 -21.32
N GLU A 80 -2.69 3.25 -20.86
CA GLU A 80 -1.64 2.53 -21.59
C GLU A 80 -1.89 1.01 -21.65
N LEU A 81 -2.45 0.42 -20.59
CA LEU A 81 -2.68 -1.03 -20.49
C LEU A 81 -4.05 -1.46 -21.03
N GLY A 82 -4.97 -0.51 -21.27
CA GLY A 82 -6.32 -0.79 -21.74
C GLY A 82 -7.14 -1.63 -20.76
N ARG A 83 -6.89 -1.49 -19.46
CA ARG A 83 -7.61 -2.21 -18.39
C ARG A 83 -7.68 -1.35 -17.14
N GLU A 84 -8.76 -1.52 -16.39
CA GLU A 84 -8.98 -0.84 -15.11
C GLU A 84 -7.83 -1.11 -14.13
N LEU A 85 -7.33 -0.04 -13.51
CA LEU A 85 -6.40 -0.09 -12.38
C LEU A 85 -7.05 0.58 -11.16
N ASN A 86 -7.48 -0.26 -10.22
CA ASN A 86 -8.09 0.18 -8.97
C ASN A 86 -7.08 0.82 -8.02
N ASN A 87 -7.59 1.65 -7.13
CA ASN A 87 -6.82 2.15 -5.99
C ASN A 87 -6.32 0.99 -5.13
N GLY A 88 -5.06 1.05 -4.70
CA GLY A 88 -4.36 0.00 -3.95
C GLY A 88 -3.60 -1.00 -4.81
N MET A 89 -3.79 -1.02 -6.14
CA MET A 89 -3.18 -2.04 -7.02
C MET A 89 -1.66 -1.94 -7.15
N PHE A 90 -1.05 -0.80 -6.81
CA PHE A 90 0.40 -0.66 -6.72
C PHE A 90 0.95 -0.99 -5.33
N GLY A 91 0.08 -1.46 -4.42
CA GLY A 91 0.41 -1.79 -3.05
C GLY A 91 0.52 -0.56 -2.14
N GLU A 92 0.01 0.59 -2.56
CA GLU A 92 -0.02 1.82 -1.78
C GLU A 92 -1.06 1.76 -0.67
N ASN A 93 -0.72 2.32 0.49
CA ASN A 93 -1.66 2.52 1.58
C ASN A 93 -2.52 3.76 1.39
N LEU A 94 -2.01 4.76 0.65
CA LEU A 94 -2.71 6.00 0.36
C LEU A 94 -2.75 6.19 -1.16
N THR A 95 -3.94 6.14 -1.76
CA THR A 95 -4.10 6.63 -3.12
C THR A 95 -4.45 8.11 -3.05
N THR A 96 -3.64 8.96 -3.67
CA THR A 96 -3.72 10.42 -3.56
C THR A 96 -4.16 11.05 -4.88
N SER A 97 -4.61 12.31 -4.84
CA SER A 97 -4.78 13.14 -6.04
C SER A 97 -4.38 14.58 -5.76
N GLY A 98 -3.97 15.30 -6.80
CA GLY A 98 -3.44 16.65 -6.73
C GLY A 98 -2.09 16.76 -6.02
N VAL A 99 -1.27 15.70 -6.07
CA VAL A 99 0.05 15.59 -5.40
C VAL A 99 1.22 15.49 -6.38
N ASP A 100 0.95 15.30 -7.67
CA ASP A 100 1.96 15.40 -8.74
C ASP A 100 2.59 16.80 -8.88
#